data_AF-A0A522R211-F1
#
_entry.id   AF-A0A522R211-F1
#
_cell.length_a   1.000
_cell.length_b   1.000
_cell.length_c   1.000
_cell.angle_alpha   90.00
_cell.angle_beta   90.00
_cell.angle_gamma   90.00
#
_symmetry.space_group_name_H-M   'P 1'
#
loop_
_entity.id
_entity.type
_entity.pdbx_description
1 polymer ?
#
loop_
_entity_poly.entity_id
_entity_poly.type
_entity_poly.pdbx_seq_one_letter_code
_entity_poly.pdbx_strand_id
1 'polypeptide(L)'
;MNTMMTDEQLDNLLAKDEKPPVWILYGTHTGNSEQLAKDTAEEFSKKGVNAHISNMEDFDTNLLSDIRRLLIIVSTDGEGEPPLMAEDLLEYLQSEKAPDLSGLSYSILALGDTTYFDFCQAGKDFDSALEKLGAKRILNRMDCDVDFEENYKEWIDTLLKMETC
;
A
#
# COMPACT_ATOMS: atom_id res chain seq x y z
N MET A 1 -39.79 -19.23 -24.33
CA MET A 1 -39.71 -18.99 -22.87
C MET A 1 -38.35 -18.37 -22.62
N ASN A 2 -38.29 -17.05 -22.44
CA ASN A 2 -37.04 -16.38 -22.07
C ASN A 2 -36.90 -16.48 -20.56
N THR A 3 -35.88 -17.18 -20.08
CA THR A 3 -35.53 -17.20 -18.67
C THR A 3 -35.01 -15.82 -18.29
N MET A 4 -35.77 -15.08 -17.47
CA MET A 4 -35.25 -13.87 -16.83
C MET A 4 -34.28 -14.29 -15.73
N MET A 5 -33.05 -13.77 -15.77
CA MET A 5 -32.07 -13.91 -14.69
C MET A 5 -32.58 -13.14 -13.46
N THR A 6 -32.35 -13.66 -12.26
CA THR A 6 -32.76 -12.99 -11.01
C THR A 6 -31.84 -11.82 -10.68
N ASP A 7 -32.33 -10.85 -9.92
CA ASP A 7 -31.53 -9.70 -9.48
C ASP A 7 -30.27 -10.13 -8.71
N GLU A 8 -30.34 -11.21 -7.91
CA GLU A 8 -29.20 -11.83 -7.22
C GLU A 8 -28.16 -12.45 -8.17
N GLN A 9 -28.60 -12.97 -9.32
CA GLN A 9 -27.70 -13.47 -10.37
C GLN A 9 -27.07 -12.32 -11.15
N LEU A 10 -27.77 -11.20 -11.29
CA LEU A 10 -27.24 -9.98 -11.89
C LEU A 10 -26.21 -9.31 -10.98
N ASP A 11 -26.50 -9.20 -9.68
CA ASP A 11 -25.59 -8.66 -8.66
C ASP A 11 -24.30 -9.51 -8.53
N ASN A 12 -24.42 -10.83 -8.53
CA ASN A 12 -23.26 -11.73 -8.53
C ASN A 12 -22.46 -11.72 -9.83
N LEU A 13 -23.07 -11.33 -10.95
CA LEU A 13 -22.37 -11.16 -12.23
C LEU A 13 -21.64 -9.82 -12.28
N LEU A 14 -22.23 -8.76 -11.71
CA LEU A 14 -21.66 -7.41 -11.63
C LEU A 14 -20.51 -7.33 -10.60
N ALA A 15 -20.65 -7.99 -9.44
CA ALA A 15 -19.60 -8.07 -8.41
C ALA A 15 -18.36 -8.86 -8.87
N LYS A 16 -18.50 -9.69 -9.92
CA LYS A 16 -17.42 -10.55 -10.42
C LYS A 16 -16.37 -9.80 -11.25
N ASP A 17 -16.70 -8.59 -11.71
CA ASP A 17 -15.86 -7.74 -12.55
C ASP A 17 -15.29 -6.51 -11.80
N GLU A 18 -15.59 -6.35 -10.50
CA GLU A 18 -14.99 -5.27 -9.70
C GLU A 18 -13.55 -5.62 -9.30
N LYS A 19 -12.61 -4.73 -9.64
CA LYS A 19 -11.20 -4.86 -9.19
C LYS A 19 -11.17 -4.92 -7.66
N PRO A 20 -10.35 -5.80 -7.04
CA PRO A 20 -10.20 -5.84 -5.59
C PRO A 20 -9.87 -4.45 -5.01
N PRO A 21 -10.35 -4.12 -3.80
CA PRO A 21 -10.03 -2.85 -3.18
C PRO A 21 -8.52 -2.70 -2.93
N VAL A 22 -8.06 -1.46 -2.85
CA VAL A 22 -6.68 -1.11 -2.48
C VAL A 22 -6.61 -0.88 -0.98
N TRP A 23 -5.70 -1.56 -0.29
CA TRP A 23 -5.33 -1.18 1.07
C TRP A 23 -4.15 -0.23 1.05
N ILE A 24 -4.23 0.85 1.81
CA ILE A 24 -3.19 1.87 1.97
C ILE A 24 -2.80 1.88 3.45
N LEU A 25 -1.58 1.44 3.73
CA LEU A 25 -1.02 1.48 5.09
C LEU A 25 -0.05 2.64 5.19
N TYR A 26 -0.12 3.40 6.28
CA TYR A 26 0.81 4.47 6.54
C TYR A 26 1.53 4.36 7.88
N GLY A 27 2.81 4.73 7.88
CA GLY A 27 3.65 4.94 9.06
C GLY A 27 4.30 6.31 8.99
N THR A 28 4.17 7.11 10.04
CA THR A 28 4.56 8.53 10.05
C THR A 28 4.99 9.01 11.43
N HIS A 29 5.96 9.91 11.50
CA HIS A 29 6.27 10.63 12.74
C HIS A 29 5.53 11.97 12.83
N THR A 30 5.50 12.74 11.74
CA THR A 30 5.03 14.13 11.70
C THR A 30 3.72 14.33 10.93
N GLY A 31 3.13 13.26 10.37
CA GLY A 31 1.85 13.30 9.65
C GLY A 31 1.95 13.34 8.12
N ASN A 32 3.14 13.49 7.53
CA ASN A 32 3.29 13.55 6.06
C ASN A 32 2.77 12.29 5.36
N SER A 33 3.18 11.09 5.80
CA SER A 33 2.72 9.83 5.21
C SER A 33 1.21 9.63 5.36
N GLU A 34 0.62 10.09 6.47
CA GLU A 34 -0.83 10.03 6.70
C GLU A 34 -1.58 10.93 5.71
N GLN A 35 -1.10 12.16 5.51
CA GLN A 35 -1.72 13.07 4.55
C GLN A 35 -1.65 12.50 3.13
N LEU A 36 -0.48 11.99 2.72
CA LEU A 36 -0.30 11.36 1.41
C LEU A 36 -1.18 10.11 1.24
N ALA A 37 -1.42 9.34 2.30
CA ALA A 37 -2.37 8.22 2.26
C ALA A 37 -3.81 8.66 2.03
N LYS A 38 -4.25 9.74 2.67
CA LYS A 38 -5.56 10.35 2.46
C LYS A 38 -5.71 10.87 1.02
N ASP A 39 -4.72 11.61 0.54
CA ASP A 39 -4.71 12.14 -0.82
C ASP A 39 -4.72 11.00 -1.86
N THR A 40 -3.94 9.94 -1.61
CA THR A 40 -3.92 8.74 -2.46
C THR A 40 -5.31 8.10 -2.54
N ALA A 41 -5.98 7.87 -1.41
CA ALA A 41 -7.33 7.30 -1.42
C ALA A 41 -8.34 8.19 -2.16
N GLU A 42 -8.23 9.51 -2.03
CA GLU A 42 -9.08 10.45 -2.76
C GLU A 42 -8.88 10.32 -4.28
N GLU A 43 -7.63 10.21 -4.74
CA GLU A 43 -7.31 10.01 -6.15
C GLU A 43 -7.83 8.67 -6.71
N PHE A 44 -7.71 7.58 -5.94
CA PHE A 44 -8.30 6.29 -6.30
C PHE A 44 -9.84 6.37 -6.33
N SER A 45 -10.46 7.06 -5.38
CA SER A 45 -11.91 7.29 -5.35
C SER A 45 -12.39 8.07 -6.57
N LYS A 46 -11.63 9.06 -7.06
CA LYS A 46 -11.94 9.80 -8.29
C LYS A 46 -11.95 8.88 -9.54
N LYS A 47 -11.29 7.73 -9.47
CA LYS A 47 -11.29 6.68 -10.50
C LYS A 47 -12.32 5.57 -10.26
N GLY A 48 -13.15 5.69 -9.22
CA GLY A 48 -14.12 4.66 -8.84
C GLY A 48 -13.48 3.41 -8.24
N VAL A 49 -12.22 3.50 -7.76
CA VAL A 49 -11.54 2.40 -7.07
C VAL A 49 -11.71 2.58 -5.58
N ASN A 50 -12.24 1.55 -4.92
CA ASN A 50 -12.37 1.55 -3.46
C ASN A 50 -11.00 1.41 -2.78
N ALA A 51 -10.71 2.29 -1.82
CA ALA A 51 -9.47 2.31 -1.06
C ALA A 51 -9.76 2.30 0.45
N HIS A 52 -9.07 1.42 1.18
CA HIS A 52 -9.09 1.34 2.63
C HIS A 52 -7.80 1.94 3.17
N ILE A 53 -7.89 2.88 4.11
CA ILE A 53 -6.71 3.48 4.76
C ILE A 53 -6.60 2.92 6.18
N SER A 54 -5.39 2.58 6.62
CA SER A 54 -5.12 2.20 8.01
C SER A 54 -3.76 2.70 8.46
N ASN A 55 -3.71 3.17 9.71
CA ASN A 55 -2.45 3.28 10.46
C ASN A 55 -1.87 1.87 10.61
N MET A 56 -0.56 1.72 10.45
CA MET A 56 0.13 0.45 10.69
C MET A 56 0.02 -0.08 12.13
N GLU A 57 -0.10 0.78 13.14
CA GLU A 57 -0.21 0.38 14.56
C GLU A 57 -1.54 -0.34 14.84
N ASP A 58 -2.62 0.14 14.22
CA ASP A 58 -3.98 -0.39 14.40
C ASP A 58 -4.35 -1.45 13.35
N PHE A 59 -3.43 -1.79 12.45
CA PHE A 59 -3.72 -2.68 11.34
C PHE A 59 -3.77 -4.15 11.76
N ASP A 60 -4.91 -4.81 11.52
CA ASP A 60 -5.07 -6.24 11.79
C ASP A 60 -4.29 -7.08 10.76
N THR A 61 -3.14 -7.59 11.17
CA THR A 61 -2.24 -8.40 10.34
C THR A 61 -2.87 -9.69 9.82
N ASN A 62 -3.96 -10.19 10.44
CA ASN A 62 -4.69 -11.34 9.93
C ASN A 62 -5.33 -11.07 8.56
N LEU A 63 -5.56 -9.80 8.20
CA LEU A 63 -6.13 -9.42 6.92
C LEU A 63 -5.13 -9.62 5.77
N LEU A 64 -3.81 -9.65 6.03
CA LEU A 64 -2.77 -9.65 4.98
C LEU A 64 -2.93 -10.76 3.95
N SER A 65 -3.38 -11.96 4.36
CA SER A 65 -3.60 -13.08 3.45
C SER A 65 -4.75 -12.85 2.46
N ASP A 66 -5.70 -11.97 2.80
CA ASP A 66 -6.86 -11.65 1.98
C ASP A 66 -6.62 -10.41 1.11
N ILE A 67 -5.62 -9.59 1.45
CA ILE A 67 -5.25 -8.39 0.68
C ILE A 67 -4.63 -8.80 -0.66
N ARG A 68 -5.21 -8.27 -1.74
CA ARG A 68 -4.67 -8.47 -3.10
C ARG A 68 -3.84 -7.29 -3.60
N ARG A 69 -4.09 -6.10 -3.06
CA ARG A 69 -3.48 -4.85 -3.51
C ARG A 69 -3.14 -3.99 -2.30
N LEU A 70 -1.85 -3.71 -2.12
CA LEU A 70 -1.33 -2.99 -0.97
C LEU A 70 -0.45 -1.81 -1.42
N LEU A 71 -0.71 -0.63 -0.88
CA LEU A 71 0.18 0.51 -0.97
C LEU A 71 0.71 0.80 0.42
N ILE A 72 2.02 0.98 0.56
CA ILE A 72 2.64 1.42 1.80
C ILE A 72 3.19 2.83 1.60
N ILE A 73 2.90 3.72 2.55
CA ILE A 73 3.47 5.06 2.60
C ILE A 73 4.13 5.24 3.97
N VAL A 74 5.46 5.26 4.00
CA VAL A 74 6.19 5.17 5.28
C VAL A 74 7.35 6.15 5.32
N SER A 75 7.49 6.88 6.43
CA SER A 75 8.67 7.70 6.69
C SER A 75 9.80 6.85 7.29
N THR A 76 10.99 7.41 7.41
CA THR A 76 12.12 6.79 8.12
C THR A 76 12.53 7.71 9.27
N ASP A 77 12.72 7.15 10.46
CA ASP A 77 13.12 7.86 11.66
C ASP A 77 14.61 7.59 11.99
N GLY A 78 15.28 8.60 12.56
CA GLY A 78 16.59 8.46 13.19
C GLY A 78 17.67 7.82 12.32
N GLU A 79 18.10 6.62 12.72
CA GLU A 79 19.21 5.84 12.12
C GLU A 79 18.70 4.80 11.10
N GLY A 80 17.57 5.06 10.45
CA GLY A 80 17.01 4.17 9.42
C GLY A 80 15.82 3.33 9.88
N GLU A 81 15.37 3.53 11.10
CA GLU A 81 14.28 2.75 11.69
C GLU A 81 12.93 3.18 11.10
N PRO A 82 11.93 2.29 11.04
CA PRO A 82 10.56 2.72 10.78
C PRO A 82 10.06 3.60 11.95
N PRO A 83 9.03 4.44 11.72
CA PRO A 83 8.35 5.13 12.81
C PRO A 83 7.74 4.10 13.79
N LEU A 84 7.64 4.44 15.07
CA LEU A 84 7.14 3.53 16.13
C LEU A 84 5.85 2.78 15.73
N MET A 85 4.90 3.47 15.10
CA MET A 85 3.63 2.89 14.66
C MET A 85 3.76 1.81 13.57
N ALA A 86 4.92 1.67 12.96
CA ALA A 86 5.23 0.74 11.87
C ALA A 86 6.19 -0.38 12.27
N GLU A 87 6.81 -0.30 13.46
CA GLU A 87 7.77 -1.29 13.96
C GLU A 87 7.16 -2.69 14.05
N ASP A 88 6.05 -2.82 14.80
CA ASP A 88 5.38 -4.12 15.03
C ASP A 88 4.96 -4.81 13.71
N LEU A 89 4.48 -4.03 12.73
CA LEU A 89 4.11 -4.56 11.42
C LEU A 89 5.34 -5.05 10.65
N LEU A 90 6.43 -4.27 10.65
CA LEU A 90 7.65 -4.66 9.98
C LEU A 90 8.26 -5.92 10.60
N GLU A 91 8.33 -5.98 11.94
CA GLU A 91 8.78 -7.16 12.68
C GLU A 91 7.91 -8.38 12.35
N TYR A 92 6.59 -8.22 12.31
CA TYR A 92 5.68 -9.29 11.94
C TYR A 92 5.97 -9.82 10.53
N LEU A 93 6.11 -8.94 9.53
CA LEU A 93 6.42 -9.31 8.14
C LEU A 93 7.79 -9.99 7.99
N GLN A 94 8.75 -9.69 8.87
CA GLN A 94 10.06 -10.31 8.90
C GLN A 94 10.10 -11.63 9.70
N SER A 95 9.04 -11.95 10.44
CA SER A 95 8.96 -13.14 11.27
C SER A 95 8.51 -14.38 10.49
N GLU A 96 8.83 -15.57 11.03
CA GLU A 96 8.35 -16.86 10.52
C GLU A 96 6.82 -17.05 10.63
N LYS A 97 6.10 -16.12 11.28
CA LYS A 97 4.65 -16.16 11.43
C LYS A 97 3.91 -15.44 10.29
N ALA A 98 4.62 -14.68 9.46
CA ALA A 98 4.02 -13.98 8.34
C ALA A 98 3.43 -14.97 7.32
N PRO A 99 2.26 -14.68 6.74
CA PRO A 99 1.65 -15.55 5.74
C PRO A 99 2.40 -15.47 4.40
N ASP A 100 2.16 -16.43 3.52
CA ASP A 100 2.53 -16.32 2.11
C ASP A 100 1.72 -15.20 1.44
N LEU A 101 2.41 -14.27 0.80
CA LEU A 101 1.84 -13.09 0.14
C LEU A 101 1.92 -13.19 -1.39
N SER A 102 2.08 -14.39 -1.96
CA SER A 102 2.21 -14.59 -3.42
C SER A 102 1.02 -14.06 -4.24
N GLY A 103 -0.15 -13.94 -3.63
CA GLY A 103 -1.35 -13.36 -4.22
C GLY A 103 -1.46 -11.84 -4.12
N LEU A 104 -0.59 -11.19 -3.35
CA LEU A 104 -0.60 -9.77 -3.05
C LEU A 104 0.33 -9.02 -4.01
N SER A 105 -0.15 -7.90 -4.55
CA SER A 105 0.68 -6.98 -5.32
C SER A 105 0.80 -5.64 -4.60
N TYR A 106 1.99 -5.03 -4.64
CA TYR A 106 2.26 -3.84 -3.82
C TYR A 106 3.13 -2.77 -4.48
N SER A 107 3.08 -1.57 -3.91
CA SER A 107 4.07 -0.52 -4.16
C SER A 107 4.28 0.31 -2.89
N ILE A 108 5.43 0.97 -2.81
CA ILE A 108 5.86 1.70 -1.61
C ILE A 108 6.29 3.12 -2.00
N LEU A 109 5.77 4.10 -1.27
CA LEU A 109 6.27 5.47 -1.24
C LEU A 109 7.04 5.64 0.08
N ALA A 110 8.36 5.75 -0.01
CA ALA A 110 9.22 5.88 1.15
C ALA A 110 9.64 7.35 1.31
N LEU A 111 9.35 7.95 2.45
CA LEU A 111 9.79 9.31 2.78
C LEU A 111 11.06 9.23 3.61
N GLY A 112 12.06 10.03 3.24
CA GLY A 112 13.31 10.16 3.97
C GLY A 112 13.97 11.50 3.69
N ASP A 113 15.20 11.62 4.15
CA ASP A 113 16.03 12.80 3.97
C ASP A 113 17.44 12.33 3.56
N THR A 114 17.92 12.75 2.39
CA THR A 114 19.21 12.29 1.84
C THR A 114 20.43 12.79 2.64
N THR A 115 20.24 13.70 3.59
CA THR A 115 21.28 14.12 4.53
C THR A 115 21.61 13.05 5.57
N TYR A 116 20.73 12.06 5.75
CA TYR A 116 20.94 10.90 6.62
C TYR A 116 21.52 9.73 5.82
N PHE A 117 22.37 8.95 6.48
CA PHE A 117 23.03 7.79 5.86
C PHE A 117 22.00 6.73 5.41
N ASP A 118 21.02 6.46 6.27
CA ASP A 118 19.98 5.45 6.06
C ASP A 118 18.75 6.03 5.34
N PHE A 119 18.98 6.74 4.24
CA PHE A 119 17.95 7.36 3.42
C PHE A 119 16.88 6.34 2.97
N CYS A 120 15.61 6.57 3.35
CA CYS A 120 14.45 5.71 3.04
C CYS A 120 14.60 4.25 3.51
N GLN A 121 15.37 3.98 4.55
CA GLN A 121 15.68 2.62 4.99
C GLN A 121 14.44 1.81 5.41
N ALA A 122 13.51 2.41 6.16
CA ALA A 122 12.25 1.77 6.51
C ALA A 122 11.48 1.27 5.28
N GLY A 123 11.39 2.11 4.23
CA GLY A 123 10.76 1.74 2.97
C GLY A 123 11.46 0.58 2.27
N LYS A 124 12.79 0.52 2.32
CA LYS A 124 13.59 -0.60 1.78
C LYS A 124 13.35 -1.90 2.56
N ASP A 125 13.18 -1.80 3.88
CA ASP A 125 12.97 -2.96 4.73
C ASP A 125 11.58 -3.57 4.52
N PHE A 126 10.53 -2.75 4.42
CA PHE A 126 9.20 -3.20 4.00
C PHE A 126 9.23 -3.84 2.61
N ASP A 127 9.94 -3.22 1.66
CA ASP A 127 10.08 -3.74 0.31
C ASP A 127 10.73 -5.14 0.29
N SER A 128 11.81 -5.31 1.05
CA SER A 128 12.50 -6.60 1.16
C SER A 128 11.65 -7.65 1.86
N ALA A 129 10.94 -7.28 2.93
CA ALA A 129 10.08 -8.21 3.67
C ALA A 129 8.92 -8.72 2.78
N LEU A 130 8.21 -7.83 2.10
CA LEU A 130 7.11 -8.21 1.20
C LEU A 130 7.57 -9.09 0.04
N GLU A 131 8.70 -8.77 -0.58
CA GLU A 131 9.28 -9.59 -1.65
C GLU A 131 9.66 -11.00 -1.16
N LYS A 132 10.25 -11.12 0.05
CA LYS A 132 10.60 -12.42 0.64
C LYS A 132 9.37 -13.29 0.90
N LEU A 133 8.22 -12.68 1.20
CA LEU A 133 6.94 -13.36 1.37
C LEU A 133 6.22 -13.65 0.03
N GLY A 134 6.86 -13.35 -1.11
CA GLY A 134 6.35 -13.66 -2.44
C GLY A 134 5.44 -12.59 -3.06
N ALA A 135 5.21 -11.46 -2.37
CA ALA A 135 4.42 -10.37 -2.91
C ALA A 135 5.08 -9.77 -4.16
N LYS A 136 4.27 -9.22 -5.07
CA LYS A 136 4.74 -8.71 -6.35
C LYS A 136 4.67 -7.19 -6.44
N ARG A 137 5.79 -6.54 -6.77
CA ARG A 137 5.79 -5.10 -7.03
C ARG A 137 4.97 -4.79 -8.29
N ILE A 138 3.94 -3.96 -8.16
CA ILE A 138 3.24 -3.37 -9.33
C ILE A 138 4.02 -2.17 -9.88
N LEU A 139 4.70 -1.46 -8.99
CA LEU A 139 5.58 -0.36 -9.28
C LEU A 139 6.72 -0.41 -8.26
N ASN A 140 7.95 -0.19 -8.74
CA ASN A 140 9.11 -0.12 -7.86
C ASN A 140 8.89 0.91 -6.75
N ARG A 141 9.51 0.66 -5.60
CA ARG A 141 9.53 1.64 -4.50
C ARG A 141 10.03 2.98 -5.00
N MET A 142 9.33 4.04 -4.61
CA MET A 142 9.73 5.43 -4.85
C MET A 142 10.34 5.96 -3.55
N ASP A 143 11.63 6.27 -3.58
CA ASP A 143 12.35 6.89 -2.47
C ASP A 143 12.28 8.42 -2.62
N CYS A 144 11.66 9.09 -1.66
CA CYS A 144 11.40 10.53 -1.67
C CYS A 144 12.30 11.24 -0.66
N ASP A 145 12.92 12.33 -1.10
CA ASP A 145 13.61 13.27 -0.22
C ASP A 145 12.62 14.24 0.44
N VAL A 146 13.10 15.25 1.16
CA VAL A 146 12.29 16.26 1.86
C VAL A 146 11.27 16.97 0.94
N ASP A 147 11.64 17.22 -0.32
CA ASP A 147 10.77 17.78 -1.37
C ASP A 147 10.03 16.66 -2.13
N PHE A 148 9.21 15.89 -1.41
CA PHE A 148 8.59 14.65 -1.90
C PHE A 148 7.45 14.85 -2.91
N GLU A 149 6.99 16.06 -3.17
CA GLU A 149 5.77 16.33 -3.94
C GLU A 149 5.85 15.85 -5.39
N GLU A 150 6.99 16.06 -6.06
CA GLU A 150 7.18 15.61 -7.44
C GLU A 150 7.24 14.08 -7.52
N ASN A 151 7.97 13.44 -6.61
CA ASN A 151 8.06 11.98 -6.53
C ASN A 151 6.70 11.34 -6.22
N TYR A 152 5.97 11.90 -5.25
CA TYR A 152 4.62 11.47 -4.94
C TYR A 152 3.72 11.57 -6.17
N LYS A 153 3.75 12.71 -6.86
CA LYS A 153 2.95 12.92 -8.07
C LYS A 153 3.27 11.89 -9.16
N GLU A 154 4.54 11.62 -9.41
CA GLU A 154 4.95 10.60 -10.38
C GLU A 154 4.44 9.21 -9.99
N TRP A 155 4.58 8.85 -8.72
CA TRP A 155 4.16 7.57 -8.17
C TRP A 155 2.65 7.37 -8.31
N ILE A 156 1.84 8.33 -7.86
CA ILE A 156 0.38 8.23 -7.93
C ILE A 156 -0.12 8.29 -9.39
N ASP A 157 0.42 9.18 -10.22
CA ASP A 157 0.01 9.27 -11.64
C ASP A 157 0.30 7.96 -12.38
N THR A 158 1.38 7.26 -12.02
CA THR A 158 1.72 5.96 -12.59
C THR A 158 0.76 4.87 -12.14
N LEU A 159 0.45 4.81 -10.85
CA LEU A 159 -0.52 3.86 -10.31
C LEU A 159 -1.92 4.06 -10.92
N LEU A 160 -2.41 5.30 -10.99
CA LEU A 160 -3.73 5.61 -11.56
C LEU A 160 -3.84 5.23 -13.04
N LYS A 161 -2.74 5.32 -13.81
CA LYS A 161 -2.71 4.87 -15.21
C LYS A 161 -2.93 3.35 -15.31
N MET A 162 -2.39 2.58 -14.37
CA MET A 162 -2.58 1.11 -14.32
C MET A 162 -4.03 0.74 -13.98
N GLU A 163 -4.78 1.61 -13.31
CA GLU A 163 -6.19 1.38 -13.00
C GLU A 163 -7.12 1.51 -14.22
N THR A 164 -6.69 2.24 -15.24
CA THR A 164 -7.53 2.62 -16.39
C THR A 164 -7.30 1.74 -17.62
N CYS A 165 -6.57 0.62 -17.47
CA CYS A 165 -6.38 -0.39 -18.51
C CYS A 165 -7.46 -1.48 -18.46
#